data_AF-A0A7W8B7H5-F1
#
_entry.id   AF-A0A7W8B7H5-F1
#
_cell.length_a   1.000
_cell.length_b   1.000
_cell.length_c   1.000
_cell.angle_alpha   90.00
_cell.angle_beta   90.00
_cell.angle_gamma   90.00
#
_symmetry.space_group_name_H-M   'P 1'
#
loop_
_entity.id
_entity.type
_entity.pdbx_description
1 polymer ?
#
loop_
_entity_poly.entity_id
_entity_poly.type
_entity_poly.pdbx_seq_one_letter_code
_entity_poly.pdbx_strand_id
1 'polypeptide(L)' 'MAEAALRQQRPVVMLTSDIDDMTKLCGDRIRIVAV' A
#
# COMPACT_ATOMS: atom_id res chain seq x y z
N MET A 1 12.61 8.12 15.68
CA MET A 1 12.15 7.79 14.30
C MET A 1 11.20 6.59 14.27
N ALA A 2 11.26 5.67 15.25
CA ALA A 2 10.29 4.57 15.35
C ALA A 2 8.88 5.04 15.73
N GLU A 3 8.73 5.99 16.66
CA GLU A 3 7.39 6.44 17.09
C GLU A 3 6.63 7.20 16.00
N ALA A 4 7.34 7.84 15.06
CA ALA A 4 6.74 8.53 13.93
C ALA A 4 6.11 7.55 12.91
N ALA A 5 6.74 6.38 12.69
CA ALA A 5 6.20 5.34 11.82
C ALA A 5 4.92 4.71 12.39
N LEU A 6 4.83 4.60 13.72
CA LEU A 6 3.63 4.09 14.40
C LEU A 6 2.43 5.05 14.36
N ARG A 7 2.68 6.36 14.20
CA ARG A 7 1.65 7.39 14.10
C ARG A 7 1.15 7.61 12.67
N GLN A 8 1.77 7.01 11.65
CA GLN A 8 1.24 7.04 10.29
C GLN A 8 -0.07 6.26 10.23
N GLN A 9 -1.11 6.87 9.68
CA GLN A 9 -2.36 6.20 9.34
C GLN A 9 -1.98 5.04 8.40
N ARG A 10 -2.12 3.80 8.90
CA ARG A 10 -1.44 2.63 8.34
C ARG A 10 -1.73 2.49 6.84
N PRO A 11 -0.72 2.26 5.99
CA PRO A 11 -0.96 2.01 4.57
C PRO A 11 -1.80 0.74 4.42
N VAL A 12 -2.87 0.80 3.63
CA VAL A 12 -3.67 -0.38 3.28
C VAL A 12 -2.79 -1.28 2.41
N VAL A 13 -2.53 -2.50 2.88
CA VAL A 13 -1.76 -3.49 2.13
C VAL A 13 -2.72 -4.33 1.31
N MET A 14 -2.52 -4.38 0.00
CA MET A 14 -3.31 -5.19 -0.91
C MET A 14 -2.45 -6.29 -1.52
N LEU A 15 -2.93 -7.53 -1.41
CA LEU A 15 -2.36 -8.69 -2.08
C LEU A 15 -3.12 -8.90 -3.39
N THR A 16 -2.43 -8.87 -4.52
CA THR A 16 -3.05 -9.07 -5.83
C THR A 16 -2.03 -9.61 -6.84
N SER A 17 -2.49 -10.41 -7.79
CA SER A 17 -1.72 -10.82 -8.98
C SER A 17 -1.58 -9.66 -9.98
N ASP A 18 -2.49 -8.69 -9.92
CA ASP A 18 -2.66 -7.64 -10.93
C ASP A 18 -2.21 -6.28 -10.39
N ILE A 19 -0.90 -6.10 -10.25
CA ILE A 19 -0.28 -4.91 -9.66
C ILE A 19 -0.56 -3.66 -10.51
N ASP A 20 -0.44 -3.76 -11.83
CA ASP A 20 -0.55 -2.60 -12.73
C ASP A 20 -1.94 -1.97 -12.71
N ASP A 21 -2.98 -2.80 -12.63
CA ASP A 21 -4.36 -2.31 -12.57
C ASP A 21 -4.63 -1.61 -11.23
N MET A 22 -4.23 -2.25 -10.12
CA MET A 22 -4.40 -1.67 -8.79
C MET A 22 -3.57 -0.42 -8.57
N THR A 23 -2.39 -0.30 -9.20
CA THR A 23 -1.57 0.92 -9.16
C THR A 23 -2.30 2.08 -9.84
N LYS A 24 -2.96 1.84 -10.98
CA LYS A 24 -3.73 2.87 -11.69
C LYS A 24 -4.97 3.32 -10.93
N LEU A 25 -5.68 2.39 -10.30
CA LEU A 25 -6.93 2.67 -9.61
C LEU A 25 -6.72 3.35 -8.25
N CYS A 26 -5.75 2.88 -7.47
CA CYS A 26 -5.59 3.32 -6.09
C CYS A 26 -4.46 4.35 -5.89
N GLY A 27 -3.47 4.36 -6.79
CA GLY A 27 -2.26 5.17 -6.66
C GLY A 27 -1.46 4.82 -5.41
N ASP A 28 -0.62 5.76 -4.95
CA ASP A 28 0.30 5.56 -3.82
C ASP A 28 -0.37 5.48 -2.43
N ARG A 29 -1.70 5.49 -2.39
CA ARG A 29 -2.48 5.40 -1.14
C ARG A 29 -2.47 3.99 -0.55
N ILE A 30 -2.11 3.00 -1.35
CA ILE A 30 -2.04 1.61 -0.92
C ILE A 30 -0.65 1.06 -1.20
N ARG A 31 -0.23 0.10 -0.37
CA ARG A 31 0.98 -0.68 -0.63
C ARG A 31 0.55 -1.98 -1.30
N ILE A 32 0.94 -2.14 -2.57
CA ILE A 32 0.64 -3.35 -3.32
C ILE A 32 1.78 -4.35 -3.12
N VAL A 33 1.41 -5.61 -2.88
CA VAL A 33 2.35 -6.74 -2.83
C VAL A 33 1.87 -7.77 -3.84
N ALA A 34 2.77 -8.15 -4.75
CA ALA A 34 2.56 -9.23 -5.69
C ALA A 34 2.44 -10.55 -4.93
N VAL A 35 1.44 -11.35 -5.29
CA VAL A 35 1.35 -12.76 -4.88
C VAL A 35 1.68 -13.68 -6.04
#